data_AF-A0A433WS80-F1
#
_entry.id   AF-A0A433WS80-F1
#
_cell.length_a   1.000
_cell.length_b   1.000
_cell.length_c   1.000
_cell.angle_alpha   90.00
_cell.angle_beta   90.00
_cell.angle_gamma   90.00
#
_symmetry.space_group_name_H-M   'P 1'
#
loop_
_entity.id
_entity.type
_entity.pdbx_description
1 polymer ?
#
loop_
_entity_poly.entity_id
_entity_poly.type
_entity_poly.pdbx_seq_one_letter_code
_entity_poly.pdbx_strand_id
1 'polypeptide(L)'
;MSGPSDRNTDWHSAGFMTQTAITLLCLTCALGLPGIAEAETIGGPRSLPVRSEAVPMAVTSDTLEYCKTLARKVHRTLRQTATATPPIINQAMYLEHEGEALCAHGHLRTGIAQERRALIVLTRS
;
A
#
# COMPACT_ATOMS: atom_id res chain seq x y z
N MET A 1 -32.20 18.79 52.34
CA MET A 1 -32.11 17.42 51.81
C MET A 1 -31.30 17.52 50.52
N SER A 2 -29.97 17.44 50.65
CA SER A 2 -29.16 16.25 50.36
C SER A 2 -28.74 16.21 48.90
N GLY A 3 -27.49 16.62 48.61
CA GLY A 3 -26.68 15.91 47.61
C GLY A 3 -26.21 14.56 48.19
N PRO A 4 -25.20 13.85 47.63
CA PRO A 4 -24.40 14.11 46.42
C PRO A 4 -24.24 12.85 45.52
N SER A 5 -23.59 12.96 44.35
CA SER A 5 -22.63 11.94 43.87
C SER A 5 -22.03 12.28 42.50
N ASP A 6 -20.75 12.62 42.57
CA ASP A 6 -19.67 12.45 41.62
C ASP A 6 -19.82 11.32 40.58
N ARG A 7 -19.32 11.59 39.36
CA ARG A 7 -18.10 10.89 38.89
C ARG A 7 -17.49 11.58 37.67
N ASN A 8 -16.35 12.21 37.93
CA ASN A 8 -15.22 12.33 37.01
C ASN A 8 -15.12 11.15 36.04
N THR A 9 -14.94 11.44 34.75
CA THR A 9 -14.21 10.55 33.85
C THR A 9 -13.02 11.31 33.29
N ASP A 10 -11.97 11.32 34.11
CA ASP A 10 -10.57 11.43 33.72
C ASP A 10 -10.29 10.46 32.56
N TRP A 11 -10.03 10.98 31.36
CA TRP A 11 -9.43 10.22 30.25
C TRP A 11 -8.04 10.76 29.97
N HIS A 12 -7.19 10.81 31.00
CA HIS A 12 -5.74 10.83 30.85
C HIS A 12 -5.17 9.55 31.47
N SER A 13 -5.22 8.46 30.70
CA SER A 13 -4.21 7.39 30.85
C SER A 13 -2.96 7.91 30.14
N ALA A 14 -1.92 8.37 30.84
CA ALA A 14 -0.92 7.50 31.48
C ALA A 14 -0.65 6.29 30.55
N GLY A 15 0.26 6.38 29.60
CA GLY A 15 1.68 6.62 29.85
C GLY A 15 2.40 5.28 29.70
N PHE A 16 3.58 5.33 29.09
CA PHE A 16 4.67 4.42 29.46
C PHE A 16 4.54 2.93 29.09
N MET A 17 4.25 2.56 27.83
CA MET A 17 4.46 1.14 27.47
C MET A 17 4.75 0.81 26.00
N THR A 18 5.47 1.66 25.27
CA THR A 18 5.96 1.31 23.92
C THR A 18 7.39 1.79 23.63
N GLN A 19 8.14 2.19 24.65
CA GLN A 19 9.51 2.70 24.49
C GLN A 19 10.58 1.59 24.45
N THR A 20 10.22 0.36 24.83
CA THR A 20 11.13 -0.79 24.91
C THR A 20 11.26 -1.59 23.60
N ALA A 21 10.38 -1.37 22.63
CA ALA A 21 10.43 -2.09 21.34
C ALA A 21 11.43 -1.48 20.34
N ILE A 22 11.72 -0.18 20.47
CA ILE A 22 12.57 0.55 19.51
C ILE A 22 14.06 0.27 19.74
N THR A 23 14.48 -0.05 20.96
CA THR A 23 15.89 -0.34 21.28
C THR A 23 16.37 -1.71 20.79
N LEU A 24 15.48 -2.69 20.68
CA LEU A 24 15.83 -4.05 20.24
C LEU A 24 16.02 -4.17 18.72
N LEU A 25 15.37 -3.31 17.92
CA LEU A 25 15.50 -3.31 16.46
C LEU A 25 16.83 -2.70 15.97
N CYS A 26 17.48 -1.86 16.79
CA CYS A 26 18.78 -1.24 16.45
C CYS A 26 19.98 -2.16 16.70
N LEU A 27 19.90 -3.09 17.66
CA LEU A 27 21.00 -4.01 17.99
C LEU A 27 21.19 -5.13 16.96
N THR A 28 20.15 -5.47 16.19
CA THR A 28 20.23 -6.52 15.16
C THR A 28 20.90 -6.05 13.87
N CYS A 29 20.98 -4.75 13.60
CA CYS A 29 21.71 -4.22 12.43
C CYS A 29 23.24 -4.17 12.62
N ALA A 30 23.75 -4.30 13.84
CA ALA A 30 25.19 -4.19 14.14
C ALA A 30 25.96 -5.53 14.07
N LEU A 31 25.27 -6.67 14.10
CA LEU A 31 25.89 -7.99 13.99
C LEU A 31 25.79 -8.47 12.54
N GLY A 32 26.66 -7.91 11.71
CA GLY A 32 26.94 -8.44 10.38
C GLY A 32 27.26 -9.92 10.46
N LEU A 33 26.47 -10.72 9.76
CA LEU A 33 26.80 -12.09 9.41
C LEU A 33 27.56 -12.07 8.07
N PRO A 34 28.91 -12.15 8.05
CA PRO A 34 29.59 -12.61 6.86
C PRO A 34 29.39 -14.11 6.78
N GLY A 35 28.42 -14.52 5.95
CA GLY A 35 28.34 -15.90 5.49
C GLY A 35 29.62 -16.26 4.76
N ILE A 36 30.40 -17.15 5.37
CA ILE A 36 31.60 -17.74 4.79
C ILE A 36 31.15 -18.95 3.97
N ALA A 37 31.32 -18.90 2.65
CA ALA A 37 31.45 -20.10 1.83
C ALA A 37 32.20 -19.72 0.54
N GLU A 38 33.48 -20.06 0.57
CA GLU A 38 34.44 -20.11 -0.51
C GLU A 38 34.05 -21.21 -1.52
N ALA A 39 34.17 -20.91 -2.82
CA ALA A 39 34.54 -21.91 -3.82
C ALA A 39 35.06 -21.18 -5.07
N GLU A 40 36.36 -21.33 -5.32
CA GLU A 40 37.03 -20.98 -6.56
C GLU A 40 36.28 -21.48 -7.79
N THR A 41 36.20 -20.65 -8.83
CA THR A 41 36.16 -21.12 -10.21
C THR A 41 36.92 -20.14 -11.08
N ILE A 42 38.13 -20.55 -11.45
CA ILE A 42 38.92 -19.99 -12.54
C ILE A 42 38.18 -20.30 -13.86
N GLY A 43 37.87 -19.27 -14.66
CA GLY A 43 37.46 -19.43 -16.04
C GLY A 43 36.57 -18.31 -16.57
N GLY A 44 37.15 -17.33 -17.26
CA GLY A 44 36.40 -16.40 -18.12
C GLY A 44 35.67 -17.14 -19.26
N PRO A 45 34.69 -16.50 -19.93
CA PRO A 45 35.05 -15.44 -20.88
C PRO A 45 34.07 -14.26 -21.00
N ARG A 46 34.62 -13.13 -21.46
CA ARG A 46 33.97 -12.11 -22.31
C ARG A 46 32.58 -11.61 -21.86
N SER A 47 32.61 -10.58 -21.04
CA SER A 47 31.54 -9.59 -20.96
C SER A 47 31.34 -8.93 -22.33
N LEU A 48 30.39 -9.45 -23.09
CA LEU A 48 29.74 -8.71 -24.16
C LEU A 48 29.14 -7.44 -23.52
N PRO A 49 29.24 -6.25 -24.16
CA PRO A 49 28.43 -5.14 -23.73
C PRO A 49 26.98 -5.56 -23.92
N VAL A 50 26.31 -5.90 -22.81
CA VAL A 50 24.85 -5.91 -22.78
C VAL A 50 24.47 -4.49 -23.16
N ARG A 51 24.09 -4.32 -24.42
CA ARG A 51 23.36 -3.16 -24.89
C ARG A 51 22.15 -3.12 -23.98
N SER A 52 22.17 -2.24 -22.99
CA SER A 52 20.95 -1.80 -22.34
C SER A 52 20.10 -1.22 -23.45
N GLU A 53 19.34 -2.09 -24.12
CA GLU A 53 18.16 -1.68 -24.84
C GLU A 53 17.36 -0.95 -23.78
N ALA A 54 17.33 0.38 -23.91
CA ALA A 54 16.59 1.24 -23.05
C ALA A 54 15.16 0.71 -23.08
N VAL A 55 14.80 -0.07 -22.06
CA VAL A 55 13.43 -0.52 -21.83
C VAL A 55 12.63 0.77 -21.90
N PRO A 56 11.70 0.91 -22.86
CA PRO A 56 10.95 2.14 -23.02
C PRO A 56 10.41 2.53 -21.66
N MET A 57 10.86 3.69 -21.16
CA MET A 57 10.53 4.18 -19.83
C MET A 57 9.01 4.10 -19.73
N ALA A 58 8.51 3.19 -18.88
CA ALA A 58 7.08 2.94 -18.76
C ALA A 58 6.42 4.28 -18.46
N VAL A 59 5.64 4.79 -19.42
CA VAL A 59 4.93 6.05 -19.27
C VAL A 59 3.98 5.87 -18.09
N THR A 60 4.41 6.30 -16.91
CA THR A 60 3.56 6.25 -15.73
C THR A 60 2.46 7.26 -16.00
N SER A 61 1.26 6.77 -16.28
CA SER A 61 0.11 7.62 -16.57
C SER A 61 -0.40 8.25 -15.27
N ASP A 62 0.51 8.86 -14.50
CA ASP A 62 0.26 9.47 -13.20
C ASP A 62 -0.31 10.87 -13.41
N THR A 63 -1.46 10.92 -14.09
CA THR A 63 -2.19 12.16 -14.34
C THR A 63 -3.52 12.12 -13.60
N LEU A 64 -3.97 13.29 -13.15
CA LEU A 64 -5.27 13.42 -12.50
C LEU A 64 -6.40 12.95 -13.43
N GLU A 65 -6.30 13.24 -14.73
CA GLU A 65 -7.30 12.80 -15.71
C GLU A 65 -7.33 11.28 -15.90
N TYR A 66 -6.18 10.61 -15.83
CA TYR A 66 -6.16 9.15 -15.85
C TYR A 66 -6.80 8.58 -14.58
N CYS A 67 -6.51 9.14 -13.40
CA CYS A 67 -7.16 8.70 -12.18
C CYS A 67 -8.68 8.86 -12.22
N LYS A 68 -9.19 10.05 -12.61
CA LYS A 68 -10.64 10.27 -12.78
C LYS A 68 -11.27 9.30 -13.77
N THR A 69 -10.56 8.97 -14.84
CA THR A 69 -11.03 8.00 -15.83
C THR A 69 -11.15 6.60 -15.25
N LEU A 70 -10.22 6.23 -14.37
CA LEU A 70 -10.21 4.96 -13.68
C LEU A 70 -11.32 4.86 -12.64
N ALA A 71 -11.50 5.89 -11.80
CA ALA A 71 -12.60 5.99 -10.82
C ALA A 71 -13.98 5.85 -11.50
N ARG A 72 -14.21 6.58 -12.61
CA ARG A 72 -15.44 6.43 -13.42
C ARG A 72 -15.63 5.02 -13.95
N LYS A 73 -14.54 4.30 -14.26
CA LYS A 73 -14.61 2.91 -14.72
C LYS A 73 -15.03 2.00 -13.57
N VAL A 74 -14.43 2.15 -12.38
CA VAL A 74 -14.80 1.40 -11.18
C VAL A 74 -16.27 1.61 -10.83
N HIS A 75 -16.73 2.86 -10.76
CA HIS A 75 -18.13 3.18 -10.47
C HIS A 75 -19.12 2.54 -11.45
N ARG A 76 -18.78 2.56 -12.75
CA ARG A 76 -19.61 1.89 -13.77
C ARG A 76 -19.63 0.38 -13.58
N THR A 77 -18.47 -0.23 -13.31
CA THR A 77 -18.38 -1.67 -13.06
C THR A 77 -19.17 -2.04 -11.80
N LEU A 78 -19.02 -1.32 -10.68
CA LEU A 78 -19.80 -1.52 -9.45
C LEU A 78 -21.30 -1.57 -9.74
N ARG A 79 -21.83 -0.61 -10.50
CA ARG A 79 -23.26 -0.55 -10.87
C ARG A 79 -23.71 -1.71 -11.76
N GLN A 80 -22.80 -2.25 -12.57
CA GLN A 80 -23.09 -3.35 -13.48
C GLN A 80 -22.91 -4.73 -12.82
N THR A 81 -22.26 -4.79 -11.66
CA THR A 81 -21.93 -6.06 -11.00
C THR A 81 -23.09 -6.50 -10.10
N ALA A 82 -24.17 -6.99 -10.71
CA ALA A 82 -25.38 -7.42 -10.00
C ALA A 82 -25.24 -8.79 -9.28
N THR A 83 -24.25 -9.59 -9.67
CA THR A 83 -24.08 -10.99 -9.22
C THR A 83 -22.94 -11.19 -8.22
N ALA A 84 -22.15 -10.15 -7.92
CA ALA A 84 -21.04 -10.28 -6.97
C ALA A 84 -21.54 -10.41 -5.53
N THR A 85 -20.76 -11.11 -4.71
CA THR A 85 -21.06 -11.28 -3.29
C THR A 85 -20.84 -9.98 -2.51
N PRO A 86 -21.60 -9.72 -1.42
CA PRO A 86 -21.47 -8.49 -0.65
C PRO A 86 -20.04 -8.15 -0.17
N PRO A 87 -19.19 -9.10 0.27
CA PRO A 87 -17.81 -8.80 0.65
C PRO A 87 -16.97 -8.21 -0.49
N ILE A 88 -17.17 -8.68 -1.72
CA ILE A 88 -16.46 -8.21 -2.91
C ILE A 88 -16.87 -6.76 -3.21
N ILE A 89 -18.17 -6.48 -3.18
CA ILE A 89 -18.70 -5.13 -3.40
C ILE A 89 -18.18 -4.16 -2.33
N ASN A 90 -18.23 -4.54 -1.05
CA ASN A 90 -17.73 -3.70 0.04
C ASN A 90 -16.23 -3.40 -0.10
N GLN A 91 -15.43 -4.41 -0.47
CA GLN A 91 -14.00 -4.23 -0.70
C GLN A 91 -13.73 -3.30 -1.88
N ALA A 92 -14.47 -3.45 -2.98
CA ALA A 92 -14.32 -2.59 -4.15
C ALA A 92 -14.74 -1.14 -3.87
N MET A 93 -15.83 -0.93 -3.11
CA MET A 93 -16.25 0.39 -2.66
C MET A 93 -15.21 1.07 -1.76
N TYR A 94 -14.62 0.32 -0.83
CA TYR A 94 -13.56 0.86 0.03
C TYR A 94 -12.34 1.30 -0.79
N LEU A 95 -11.91 0.47 -1.75
CA LEU A 95 -10.78 0.77 -2.62
C LEU A 95 -11.05 1.97 -3.54
N GLU A 96 -12.28 2.11 -4.04
CA GLU A 96 -12.70 3.26 -4.84
C GLU A 96 -12.66 4.55 -4.01
N HIS A 97 -13.26 4.55 -2.82
CA HIS A 97 -13.29 5.73 -1.95
C HIS A 97 -11.87 6.19 -1.54
N GLU A 98 -11.00 5.25 -1.15
CA GLU A 98 -9.60 5.52 -0.86
C GLU A 98 -8.85 6.04 -2.10
N GLY A 99 -9.10 5.43 -3.27
CA GLY A 99 -8.49 5.81 -4.53
C GLY A 99 -8.83 7.25 -4.94
N GLU A 100 -10.11 7.61 -4.86
CA GLU A 100 -10.61 8.95 -5.15
C GLU A 100 -10.02 9.98 -4.19
N ALA A 101 -10.02 9.69 -2.89
CA ALA A 101 -9.44 10.56 -1.87
C ALA A 101 -7.94 10.80 -2.13
N LEU A 102 -7.17 9.75 -2.44
CA LEU A 102 -5.74 9.89 -2.76
C LEU A 102 -5.52 10.76 -3.99
N CYS A 103 -6.32 10.58 -5.04
CA CYS A 103 -6.21 11.39 -6.24
C CYS A 103 -6.60 12.85 -6.02
N ALA A 104 -7.61 13.12 -5.19
CA ALA A 104 -7.99 14.47 -4.79
C ALA A 104 -6.86 15.21 -4.06
N HIS A 105 -6.06 14.48 -3.26
CA HIS A 105 -4.91 15.03 -2.53
C HIS A 105 -3.60 15.04 -3.34
N GLY A 106 -3.62 14.68 -4.63
CA GLY A 106 -2.42 14.67 -5.48
C GLY A 106 -1.54 13.43 -5.34
N HIS A 107 -1.95 12.42 -4.56
CA HIS A 107 -1.29 11.12 -4.44
C HIS A 107 -1.66 10.20 -5.62
N LEU A 108 -1.39 10.66 -6.84
CA LEU A 108 -1.86 10.03 -8.08
C LEU A 108 -1.42 8.57 -8.22
N ARG A 109 -0.15 8.25 -7.93
CA ARG A 109 0.38 6.87 -8.04
C ARG A 109 -0.37 5.90 -7.14
N THR A 110 -0.57 6.28 -5.88
CA THR A 110 -1.26 5.44 -4.90
C THR A 110 -2.74 5.34 -5.21
N GLY A 111 -3.39 6.45 -5.59
CA GLY A 111 -4.80 6.46 -5.97
C GLY A 111 -5.07 5.59 -7.21
N ILE A 112 -4.27 5.74 -8.27
CA ILE A 112 -4.34 4.88 -9.47
C ILE A 112 -4.15 3.41 -9.10
N ALA A 113 -3.23 3.08 -8.19
CA ALA A 113 -3.04 1.71 -7.74
C ALA A 113 -4.28 1.16 -7.01
N GLN A 114 -4.93 1.95 -6.15
CA GLN A 114 -6.16 1.55 -5.47
C GLN A 114 -7.31 1.31 -6.45
N GLU A 115 -7.53 2.24 -7.37
CA GLU A 115 -8.56 2.14 -8.40
C GLU A 115 -8.35 0.92 -9.31
N ARG A 116 -7.09 0.60 -9.66
CA ARG A 116 -6.76 -0.62 -10.41
C ARG A 116 -7.09 -1.88 -9.59
N ARG A 117 -6.80 -1.87 -8.28
CA ARG A 117 -7.16 -2.98 -7.38
C ARG A 117 -8.68 -3.15 -7.31
N ALA A 118 -9.44 -2.06 -7.21
CA ALA A 118 -10.90 -2.10 -7.21
C ALA A 118 -11.45 -2.77 -8.48
N LEU A 119 -10.92 -2.40 -9.67
CA LEU A 119 -11.28 -3.07 -10.92
C LEU A 119 -10.96 -4.56 -10.91
N ILE A 120 -9.80 -4.96 -10.39
CA ILE A 120 -9.41 -6.38 -10.32
C ILE A 120 -10.38 -7.17 -9.44
N VAL A 121 -10.78 -6.61 -8.29
CA VAL A 121 -11.76 -7.24 -7.38
C VAL A 121 -13.10 -7.45 -8.09
N LEU A 122 -13.58 -6.46 -8.84
CA LEU A 122 -14.87 -6.52 -9.54
C LEU A 122 -14.88 -7.36 -10.82
N THR A 123 -13.71 -7.56 -11.45
CA THR A 123 -13.62 -8.28 -12.73
C THR A 123 -13.24 -9.75 -12.56
N ARG A 124 -12.79 -10.15 -11.36
CA ARG A 124 -12.46 -11.54 -11.02
C ARG A 124 -13.55 -12.23 -10.21
N SER A 125 -14.64 -11.53 -9.90
CA SER A 125 -15.76 -12.00 -9.08
C SER A 125 -16.87 -12.64 -9.89
#